data_AF-A0A4Y2EG81-F1
#
_entry.id   AF-A0A4Y2EG81-F1
#
_cell.length_a   1.000
_cell.length_b   1.000
_cell.length_c   1.000
_cell.angle_alpha   90.00
_cell.angle_beta   90.00
_cell.angle_gamma   90.00
#
_symmetry.space_group_name_H-M   'P 1'
#
loop_
_entity.id
_entity.type
_entity.pdbx_description
1 polymer ?
#
loop_
_entity_poly.entity_id
_entity_poly.type
_entity_poly.pdbx_seq_one_letter_code
_entity_poly.pdbx_strand_id
1 'polypeptide(L)'
;MRSSLHREFSEMLGTNRIRTTAYHPIANGIVERFHCHLKSSIKAHESTQWSEILPIVLLGIRTAVKEDIKASCAELVYGTTLQLPRDMIEISIIPPCNDIFVDHLRNIMREMSPVATSTHGKTKFYVNPSLKTCSHVFLRIDIVKPPLCQPHTGPHKVLKRTEKNFTIELNGRTSTVSM
;
A
#
# COMPACT_ATOMS: atom_id res chain seq x y z
N MET A 1 -8.99 1.95 19.43
CA MET A 1 -10.45 2.11 19.69
C MET A 1 -11.23 1.46 18.55
N ARG A 2 -12.35 0.79 18.83
CA ARG A 2 -13.29 0.27 17.81
C ARG A 2 -14.47 1.24 17.76
N SER A 3 -14.71 1.89 16.63
CA SER A 3 -15.99 2.60 16.44
C SER A 3 -17.10 1.54 16.31
N SER A 4 -18.18 1.70 17.05
CA SER A 4 -19.37 0.83 16.98
C SER A 4 -19.93 0.78 15.56
N LEU A 5 -19.99 1.94 14.90
CA LEU A 5 -20.48 2.10 13.53
C LEU A 5 -19.75 1.20 12.52
N HIS A 6 -18.41 1.14 12.55
CA HIS A 6 -17.67 0.29 11.61
C HIS A 6 -17.87 -1.20 11.89
N ARG A 7 -18.19 -1.59 13.14
CA ARG A 7 -18.51 -2.98 13.45
C ARG A 7 -19.84 -3.37 12.81
N GLU A 8 -20.89 -2.60 13.09
CA GLU A 8 -22.24 -2.88 12.61
C GLU A 8 -22.27 -2.88 11.08
N PHE A 9 -21.58 -1.93 10.45
CA PHE A 9 -21.44 -1.89 9.00
C PHE A 9 -20.73 -3.13 8.43
N SER A 10 -19.63 -3.57 9.05
CA SER A 10 -18.93 -4.79 8.61
C SER A 10 -19.79 -6.04 8.78
N GLU A 11 -20.55 -6.14 9.87
CA GLU A 11 -21.47 -7.24 10.16
C GLU A 11 -22.62 -7.28 9.15
N MET A 12 -23.21 -6.13 8.83
CA MET A 12 -24.26 -6.00 7.80
C MET A 12 -23.78 -6.46 6.42
N LEU A 13 -22.54 -6.13 6.05
CA LEU A 13 -21.95 -6.56 4.76
C LEU A 13 -21.39 -7.99 4.79
N GLY A 14 -21.45 -8.70 5.92
CA GLY A 14 -20.86 -10.03 6.08
C GLY A 14 -19.32 -10.04 5.97
N THR A 15 -18.66 -8.91 6.21
CA THR A 15 -17.21 -8.76 6.04
C THR A 15 -16.47 -9.03 7.35
N ASN A 16 -15.41 -9.83 7.28
CA ASN A 16 -14.53 -10.05 8.43
C ASN A 16 -13.39 -9.03 8.46
N ARG A 17 -13.29 -8.26 9.54
CA ARG A 17 -12.24 -7.25 9.72
C ARG A 17 -10.99 -7.86 10.36
N ILE A 18 -9.92 -7.97 9.58
CA ILE A 18 -8.59 -8.36 10.06
C ILE A 18 -7.82 -7.09 10.49
N ARG A 19 -7.07 -7.17 11.60
CA ARG A 19 -6.24 -6.06 12.10
C ARG A 19 -4.77 -6.45 12.10
N THR A 20 -3.93 -5.48 11.79
CA THR A 20 -2.48 -5.57 11.99
C THR A 20 -2.12 -5.17 13.42
N THR A 21 -0.92 -5.57 13.85
CA THR A 21 -0.34 -5.13 15.13
C THR A 21 -0.08 -3.62 15.10
N ALA A 22 -0.14 -2.99 16.27
CA ALA A 22 0.08 -1.56 16.40
C ALA A 22 1.51 -1.19 15.94
N TYR A 23 1.64 -0.04 15.27
CA TYR A 23 2.92 0.49 14.77
C TYR A 23 3.72 -0.48 13.86
N HIS A 24 3.03 -1.42 13.21
CA HIS A 24 3.65 -2.38 12.29
C HIS A 24 3.11 -2.22 10.85
N PRO A 25 3.48 -1.14 10.13
CA PRO A 25 2.98 -0.85 8.78
C PRO A 25 3.36 -1.93 7.77
N ILE A 26 4.42 -2.70 8.03
CA ILE A 26 4.88 -3.81 7.19
C ILE A 26 3.79 -4.87 7.01
N ALA A 27 2.94 -5.10 8.02
CA ALA A 27 1.84 -6.06 7.89
C ALA A 27 0.77 -5.63 6.86
N ASN A 28 0.65 -4.33 6.56
CA ASN A 28 -0.17 -3.80 5.46
C ASN A 28 0.70 -3.34 4.28
N GLY A 29 1.90 -3.93 4.12
CA GLY A 29 2.92 -3.40 3.21
C GLY A 29 2.50 -3.26 1.75
N ILE A 30 1.52 -4.05 1.25
CA ILE A 30 0.99 -3.88 -0.12
C ILE A 30 0.28 -2.54 -0.27
N VAL A 31 -0.57 -2.18 0.70
CA VAL A 31 -1.30 -0.91 0.71
C VAL A 31 -0.34 0.26 0.91
N GLU A 32 0.62 0.12 1.82
CA GLU A 32 1.63 1.18 2.04
C GLU A 32 2.49 1.42 0.80
N ARG A 33 2.95 0.36 0.11
CA ARG A 33 3.65 0.48 -1.17
C ARG A 33 2.77 1.12 -2.23
N PHE A 34 1.48 0.77 -2.29
CA PHE A 34 0.54 1.40 -3.20
C PHE A 34 0.37 2.89 -2.90
N HIS A 35 0.28 3.30 -1.63
CA HIS A 35 0.22 4.71 -1.25
C HIS A 35 1.48 5.48 -1.67
N CYS A 36 2.67 4.89 -1.51
CA CYS A 36 3.91 5.49 -2.01
C CYS A 36 3.85 5.70 -3.52
N HIS A 37 3.43 4.68 -4.28
CA HIS A 37 3.30 4.78 -5.73
C HIS A 37 2.28 5.87 -6.12
N LEU A 38 1.07 5.86 -5.54
CA LEU A 38 0.04 6.85 -5.80
C LEU A 38 0.52 8.29 -5.54
N LYS A 39 1.21 8.52 -4.42
CA LYS A 39 1.77 9.84 -4.09
C LYS A 39 2.84 10.27 -5.09
N SER A 40 3.73 9.36 -5.49
CA SER A 40 4.75 9.65 -6.51
C SER A 40 4.12 10.00 -7.86
N SER A 41 3.10 9.26 -8.29
CA SER A 41 2.37 9.55 -9.53
C SER A 41 1.67 10.91 -9.49
N ILE A 42 0.98 11.24 -8.38
CA ILE A 42 0.35 12.55 -8.20
C ILE A 42 1.39 13.69 -8.26
N LYS A 43 2.53 13.51 -7.57
CA LYS A 43 3.61 14.51 -7.57
C LYS A 43 4.18 14.77 -8.97
N ALA A 44 4.23 13.75 -9.83
CA ALA A 44 4.75 13.88 -11.19
C ALA A 44 3.89 14.78 -12.10
N HIS A 45 2.62 15.03 -11.75
CA HIS A 45 1.73 15.89 -12.53
C HIS A 45 1.83 17.38 -12.16
N GLU A 46 2.66 17.76 -11.18
CA GLU A 46 2.96 19.14 -10.73
C GLU A 46 1.74 20.07 -10.47
N SER A 47 0.53 19.51 -10.41
CA SER A 47 -0.72 20.25 -10.20
C SER A 47 -1.09 20.30 -8.71
N THR A 48 -1.56 21.47 -8.26
CA THR A 48 -2.10 21.67 -6.91
C THR A 48 -3.50 21.07 -6.75
N GLN A 49 -4.25 20.91 -7.85
CA GLN A 49 -5.58 20.29 -7.91
C GLN A 49 -5.48 18.77 -8.09
N TRP A 50 -4.85 18.11 -7.11
CA TRP A 50 -4.60 16.66 -7.17
C TRP A 50 -5.87 15.81 -7.33
N SER A 51 -7.04 16.33 -6.91
CA SER A 51 -8.33 15.64 -7.04
C SER A 51 -8.81 15.51 -8.50
N GLU A 52 -8.46 16.45 -9.37
CA GLU A 52 -8.87 16.45 -10.78
C GLU A 52 -8.05 15.45 -11.60
N ILE A 53 -6.76 15.31 -11.27
CA ILE A 53 -5.87 14.33 -11.90
C ILE A 53 -6.01 12.92 -11.32
N LEU A 54 -6.60 12.78 -10.12
CA LEU A 54 -6.70 11.51 -9.41
C LEU A 54 -7.34 10.38 -10.25
N PRO A 55 -8.45 10.60 -11.01
CA PRO A 55 -9.02 9.56 -11.86
C PRO A 55 -8.05 9.08 -12.94
N ILE A 56 -7.29 10.00 -13.55
CA ILE A 56 -6.30 9.70 -14.60
C ILE A 56 -5.12 8.91 -14.01
N VAL A 57 -4.60 9.35 -12.87
CA VAL A 57 -3.52 8.65 -12.15
C VAL A 57 -3.96 7.24 -11.77
N LEU A 58 -5.17 7.07 -11.22
CA LEU A 58 -5.68 5.76 -10.84
C LEU A 58 -5.95 4.87 -12.05
N LEU A 59 -6.39 5.43 -13.18
CA LEU A 59 -6.52 4.69 -14.44
C LEU A 59 -5.14 4.19 -14.87
N GLY A 60 -4.14 5.09 -14.93
CA GLY A 60 -2.77 4.74 -15.28
C GLY A 60 -2.17 3.66 -14.40
N ILE A 61 -2.36 3.73 -13.07
CA ILE A 61 -1.87 2.69 -12.14
C ILE A 61 -2.60 1.35 -12.36
N ARG A 62 -3.87 1.37 -12.74
CA ARG A 62 -4.66 0.14 -12.97
C ARG A 62 -4.32 -0.54 -14.29
N THR A 63 -4.01 0.24 -15.32
CA THR A 63 -3.74 -0.26 -16.68
C THR A 63 -2.25 -0.42 -16.96
N ALA A 64 -1.38 0.19 -16.14
CA ALA A 64 0.05 -0.08 -16.17
C ALA A 64 0.29 -1.57 -15.93
N VAL A 65 0.98 -2.20 -16.89
CA VAL A 65 1.40 -3.58 -16.77
C VAL A 65 2.36 -3.65 -15.59
N LYS A 66 1.97 -4.44 -14.60
CA LYS A 66 2.84 -4.72 -13.47
C LYS A 66 3.83 -5.77 -13.88
N GLU A 67 4.99 -5.23 -14.13
CA GLU A 67 6.29 -5.81 -14.28
C GLU A 67 6.49 -7.19 -13.59
N ASP A 68 6.13 -7.30 -12.31
CA ASP A 68 6.28 -8.51 -11.50
C ASP A 68 5.29 -9.64 -11.83
N ILE A 69 4.11 -9.31 -12.35
CA ILE A 69 3.00 -10.25 -12.61
C ILE A 69 2.65 -10.38 -14.08
N LYS A 70 3.34 -9.64 -14.97
CA LYS A 70 3.10 -9.58 -16.44
C LYS A 70 1.65 -9.31 -16.82
N ALA A 71 0.91 -8.64 -15.95
CA ALA A 71 -0.49 -8.29 -16.13
C ALA A 71 -0.73 -6.94 -15.45
N SER A 72 -1.67 -6.18 -15.97
CA SER A 72 -2.18 -4.99 -15.30
C SER A 72 -3.18 -5.37 -14.20
N CYS A 73 -3.39 -4.48 -13.23
CA CYS A 73 -4.41 -4.71 -12.20
C CYS A 73 -5.82 -4.78 -12.81
N ALA A 74 -6.07 -4.04 -13.89
CA ALA A 74 -7.34 -4.10 -14.61
C ALA A 74 -7.57 -5.47 -15.27
N GLU A 75 -6.55 -6.02 -15.94
CA GLU A 75 -6.64 -7.37 -16.54
C GLU A 75 -6.89 -8.45 -15.51
N LEU A 76 -6.24 -8.38 -14.34
CA LEU A 76 -6.46 -9.37 -13.28
C LEU A 76 -7.87 -9.33 -12.68
N VAL A 77 -8.52 -8.17 -12.71
CA VAL A 77 -9.88 -7.99 -12.18
C VAL A 77 -10.94 -8.34 -13.21
N TYR A 78 -10.76 -7.91 -14.46
CA TYR A 78 -11.77 -8.05 -15.52
C TYR A 78 -11.54 -9.24 -16.45
N GLY A 79 -10.35 -9.85 -16.42
CA GLY A 79 -9.97 -10.96 -17.30
C GLY A 79 -9.62 -10.54 -18.74
N THR A 80 -9.66 -9.23 -19.05
CA THR A 80 -9.38 -8.68 -20.38
C THR A 80 -8.65 -7.35 -20.28
N THR A 81 -7.84 -7.01 -21.30
CA THR A 81 -7.19 -5.70 -21.40
C THR A 81 -8.23 -4.61 -21.59
N LEU A 82 -8.16 -3.54 -20.80
CA LEU A 82 -9.02 -2.38 -20.99
C LEU A 82 -8.56 -1.60 -22.22
N GLN A 83 -9.49 -1.24 -23.09
CA GLN A 83 -9.21 -0.29 -24.17
C GLN A 83 -9.05 1.10 -23.57
N LEU A 84 -7.86 1.68 -23.72
CA LEU A 84 -7.60 3.06 -23.32
C LEU A 84 -8.01 4.00 -24.45
N PRO A 85 -8.31 5.28 -24.15
CA PRO A 85 -8.56 6.27 -25.19
C PRO A 85 -7.41 6.38 -26.21
N ARG A 86 -6.17 6.09 -25.77
CA ARG A 86 -5.01 5.96 -26.67
C ARG A 86 -5.22 4.87 -27.72
N ASP A 87 -5.70 3.70 -27.31
CA ASP A 87 -5.85 2.53 -28.18
C ASP A 87 -6.99 2.73 -29.20
N MET A 88 -7.91 3.65 -28.90
CA MET A 88 -8.99 4.05 -29.81
C MET A 88 -8.55 5.08 -30.85
N ILE A 89 -7.40 5.75 -30.65
CA ILE A 89 -6.86 6.71 -31.61
C ILE A 89 -6.04 5.91 -32.63
N GLU A 90 -6.71 5.39 -33.65
CA GLU A 90 -6.01 4.96 -34.87
C GLU A 90 -5.30 6.17 -35.49
N ILE A 91 -4.05 5.99 -35.94
CA ILE A 91 -3.24 7.03 -36.58
C ILE A 91 -3.84 7.49 -37.93
N SER A 92 -4.92 6.88 -38.40
CA SER A 92 -5.65 7.29 -39.61
C SER A 92 -6.52 8.53 -39.38
N ILE A 93 -5.94 9.69 -39.70
CA ILE A 93 -6.58 10.90 -40.25
C ILE A 93 -7.89 11.27 -39.54
N ILE A 94 -7.79 11.77 -38.31
CA ILE A 94 -8.90 12.50 -37.67
C ILE A 94 -8.66 13.99 -37.92
N PRO A 95 -9.63 14.74 -38.50
CA PRO A 95 -9.46 16.16 -38.77
C PRO A 95 -9.18 16.95 -37.48
N PRO A 96 -8.49 18.11 -37.57
CA PRO A 96 -8.14 18.92 -36.40
C PRO A 96 -9.40 19.25 -35.62
N CYS A 97 -9.44 18.80 -34.37
CA CYS A 97 -10.51 19.07 -33.43
C CYS A 97 -10.14 20.37 -32.70
N ASN A 98 -11.01 21.38 -32.72
CA ASN A 98 -10.78 22.65 -32.02
C ASN A 98 -10.83 22.55 -30.49
N ASP A 99 -10.87 21.33 -29.93
CA ASP A 99 -11.03 21.10 -28.50
C ASP A 99 -9.67 20.88 -27.83
N ILE A 100 -9.20 21.96 -27.18
CA ILE A 100 -7.87 22.10 -26.55
C ILE A 100 -7.59 20.97 -25.56
N PHE A 101 -8.63 20.49 -24.86
CA PHE A 101 -8.51 19.41 -23.87
C PHE A 101 -8.16 18.07 -24.52
N VAL A 102 -8.79 17.75 -25.65
CA VAL A 102 -8.60 16.47 -26.34
C VAL A 102 -7.20 16.39 -26.95
N ASP A 103 -6.71 17.47 -27.54
CA ASP A 103 -5.35 17.51 -28.11
C ASP A 103 -4.27 17.48 -27.01
N HIS A 104 -4.50 18.12 -25.88
CA HIS A 104 -3.60 18.03 -24.73
C HIS A 104 -3.53 16.60 -24.18
N LEU A 105 -4.68 15.93 -24.02
CA LEU A 105 -4.74 14.53 -23.55
C LEU A 105 -4.02 13.56 -24.51
N ARG A 106 -4.15 13.77 -25.83
CA ARG A 106 -3.49 12.97 -26.87
C ARG A 106 -1.97 13.06 -26.79
N ASN A 107 -1.43 14.26 -26.56
CA ASN A 107 0.01 14.46 -26.46
C ASN A 107 0.57 13.74 -25.23
N ILE A 108 -0.11 13.85 -24.09
CA ILE A 108 0.26 13.12 -22.87
C ILE A 108 0.27 11.60 -23.10
N MET A 109 -0.73 11.05 -23.81
CA MET A 109 -0.81 9.62 -24.09
C MET A 109 0.27 9.09 -25.03
N ARG A 110 0.82 9.93 -25.92
CA ARG A 110 1.88 9.54 -26.85
C ARG A 110 3.24 9.37 -26.17
N GLU A 111 3.50 10.14 -25.12
CA GLU A 111 4.81 10.14 -24.43
C GLU A 111 4.99 8.97 -23.45
N MET A 112 3.91 8.35 -22.98
CA MET A 112 3.96 7.26 -22.00
C MET A 112 4.20 5.90 -22.69
N SER A 113 5.45 5.42 -22.75
CA SER A 113 5.81 4.10 -23.33
C SER A 113 6.11 3.07 -22.23
N PRO A 114 5.44 1.90 -22.20
CA PRO A 114 5.75 0.85 -21.22
C PRO A 114 6.99 0.02 -21.63
N VAL A 115 7.76 -0.41 -20.62
CA VAL A 115 8.98 -1.21 -20.75
C VAL A 115 8.75 -2.63 -20.21
N ALA A 116 9.48 -3.61 -20.72
CA ALA A 116 9.36 -5.02 -20.34
C ALA A 116 10.27 -5.39 -19.15
N THR A 117 9.86 -6.41 -18.41
CA THR A 117 10.31 -6.63 -17.03
C THR A 117 10.88 -8.00 -16.73
N SER A 118 11.88 -8.03 -15.83
CA SER A 118 12.34 -9.20 -15.09
C SER A 118 12.11 -9.14 -13.55
N THR A 119 12.18 -10.29 -12.90
CA THR A 119 11.83 -10.57 -11.49
C THR A 119 12.99 -10.49 -10.49
N HIS A 120 12.78 -9.90 -9.30
CA HIS A 120 13.69 -10.06 -8.15
C HIS A 120 13.00 -10.08 -6.76
N GLY A 121 13.56 -10.90 -5.85
CA GLY A 121 13.38 -10.75 -4.41
C GLY A 121 13.93 -11.93 -3.58
N LYS A 122 14.72 -11.62 -2.54
CA LYS A 122 14.63 -12.09 -1.13
C LYS A 122 15.96 -11.89 -0.37
N THR A 123 16.08 -10.81 0.39
CA THR A 123 17.11 -10.69 1.44
C THR A 123 16.59 -11.34 2.74
N LYS A 124 17.34 -12.29 3.30
CA LYS A 124 17.09 -12.85 4.63
C LYS A 124 17.73 -11.94 5.68
N PHE A 125 16.98 -11.57 6.70
CA PHE A 125 17.48 -10.85 7.88
C PHE A 125 17.68 -11.84 9.06
N TYR A 126 18.65 -11.56 9.93
CA TYR A 126 19.00 -12.39 11.08
C TYR A 126 18.06 -12.15 12.27
N VAL A 127 17.56 -13.22 12.89
CA VAL A 127 16.71 -13.18 14.09
C VAL A 127 17.40 -13.97 15.21
N ASN A 128 17.55 -13.37 16.40
CA ASN A 128 18.25 -14.00 17.51
C ASN A 128 17.46 -15.21 18.06
N PRO A 129 18.06 -16.40 18.22
CA PRO A 129 17.36 -17.61 18.72
C PRO A 129 16.74 -17.46 20.12
N SER A 130 17.28 -16.60 20.98
CA SER A 130 16.75 -16.36 22.33
C SER A 130 15.34 -15.77 22.36
N LEU A 131 14.88 -15.18 21.24
CA LEU A 131 13.50 -14.70 21.10
C LEU A 131 12.47 -15.84 21.19
N LYS A 132 12.88 -17.09 20.96
CA LYS A 132 12.00 -18.26 21.09
C LYS A 132 11.73 -18.62 22.56
N THR A 133 12.68 -18.33 23.46
CA THR A 133 12.65 -18.79 24.86
C THR A 133 12.56 -17.66 25.88
N CYS A 134 12.67 -16.39 25.46
CA CYS A 134 12.70 -15.24 26.37
C CYS A 134 11.42 -15.10 27.20
N SER A 135 11.52 -14.95 28.53
CA SER A 135 10.35 -14.78 29.41
C SER A 135 9.72 -13.38 29.31
N HIS A 136 10.54 -12.37 29.03
CA HIS A 136 10.14 -10.98 28.89
C HIS A 136 10.73 -10.35 27.63
N VAL A 137 10.05 -9.32 27.12
CA VAL A 137 10.49 -8.54 25.96
C VAL A 137 10.41 -7.05 26.25
N PHE A 138 11.28 -6.27 25.61
CA PHE A 138 11.19 -4.81 25.57
C PHE A 138 10.39 -4.38 24.34
N LEU A 139 9.37 -3.55 24.54
CA LEU A 139 8.54 -3.00 23.47
C LEU A 139 9.07 -1.65 23.04
N ARG A 140 9.41 -1.48 21.76
CA ARG A 140 9.77 -0.16 21.22
C ARG A 140 8.56 0.78 21.23
N ILE A 141 8.78 2.04 21.62
CA ILE A 141 7.77 3.09 21.57
C ILE A 141 8.09 4.00 20.38
N ASP A 142 7.27 3.93 19.33
CA ASP A 142 7.44 4.73 18.11
C ASP A 142 6.69 6.08 18.15
N ILE A 143 6.59 6.66 19.35
CA ILE A 143 6.05 8.02 19.54
C ILE A 143 7.20 9.02 19.41
N VAL A 144 6.95 10.19 18.84
CA VAL A 144 7.91 11.31 18.82
C VAL A 144 8.28 11.68 20.25
N LYS A 145 9.55 11.50 20.61
CA LYS A 145 10.06 11.72 21.98
C LYS A 145 11.04 12.90 22.02
N PRO A 146 11.16 13.59 23.16
CA PRO A 146 12.26 14.50 23.41
C PRO A 146 13.62 13.79 23.31
N PRO A 147 14.71 14.55 23.09
CA PRO A 147 16.06 14.00 23.12
C PRO A 147 16.34 13.24 24.43
N LEU A 148 17.16 12.18 24.34
CA LEU A 148 17.65 11.37 25.47
C LEU A 148 16.59 10.57 26.26
N CYS A 149 15.39 10.38 25.71
CA CYS A 149 14.39 9.49 26.31
C CYS A 149 14.61 8.02 25.90
N GLN A 150 14.40 7.09 26.85
CA GLN A 150 14.51 5.65 26.60
C GLN A 150 13.54 5.23 25.47
N PRO A 151 14.01 4.58 24.38
CA PRO A 151 13.17 4.26 23.22
C PRO A 151 12.25 3.06 23.43
N HIS A 152 12.57 2.18 24.39
CA HIS A 152 11.80 0.96 24.67
C HIS A 152 11.06 1.06 26.00
N THR A 153 10.06 0.23 26.23
CA THR A 153 9.42 -0.01 27.54
C THR A 153 9.50 -1.48 27.89
N GLY A 154 9.54 -1.78 29.18
CA GLY A 154 9.60 -3.16 29.68
C GLY A 154 10.57 -3.28 30.85
N PRO A 155 10.89 -4.52 31.25
CA PRO A 155 10.54 -5.79 30.60
C PRO A 155 9.05 -6.17 30.75
N HIS A 156 8.40 -6.56 29.66
CA HIS A 156 7.00 -7.02 29.65
C HIS A 156 6.91 -8.54 29.55
N LYS A 157 6.06 -9.16 30.37
CA LYS A 157 5.88 -10.61 30.40
C LYS A 157 5.23 -11.10 29.10
N VAL A 158 5.81 -12.13 28.49
CA VAL A 158 5.26 -12.76 27.29
C VAL A 158 4.28 -13.86 27.69
N LEU A 159 3.03 -13.74 27.22
CA LEU A 159 1.94 -14.68 27.48
C LEU A 159 1.81 -15.73 26.37
N LYS A 160 1.92 -15.33 25.10
CA LYS A 160 1.84 -16.22 23.93
C LYS A 160 2.83 -15.79 22.86
N ARG A 161 3.30 -16.74 22.04
CA ARG A 161 4.26 -16.53 20.96
C ARG A 161 3.74 -17.14 19.66
N THR A 162 3.97 -16.44 18.56
CA THR A 162 3.80 -16.92 17.18
C THR A 162 5.08 -16.63 16.41
N GLU A 163 5.18 -17.11 15.17
CA GLU A 163 6.39 -16.91 14.35
C GLU A 163 6.78 -15.43 14.18
N LYS A 164 5.79 -14.52 14.14
CA LYS A 164 5.99 -13.09 13.86
C LYS A 164 5.51 -12.14 14.96
N ASN A 165 4.75 -12.63 15.93
CA ASN A 165 4.13 -11.79 16.96
C ASN A 165 4.26 -12.39 18.37
N PHE A 166 4.33 -11.50 19.36
CA PHE A 166 4.23 -11.78 20.79
C PHE A 166 2.93 -11.22 21.34
N THR A 167 2.27 -11.99 22.21
CA THR A 167 1.21 -11.45 23.08
C THR A 167 1.82 -11.19 24.45
N ILE A 168 1.79 -9.94 24.89
CA ILE A 168 2.42 -9.46 26.14
C ILE A 168 1.39 -8.86 27.08
N GLU A 169 1.74 -8.82 28.37
CA GLU A 169 0.99 -8.09 29.39
C GLU A 169 1.52 -6.65 29.51
N LEU A 170 0.68 -5.67 29.15
CA LEU A 170 0.93 -4.23 29.27
C LEU A 170 -0.09 -3.64 30.24
N ASN A 171 0.37 -3.18 31.41
CA ASN A 171 -0.47 -2.50 32.42
C ASN A 171 -1.77 -3.26 32.75
N GLY A 172 -1.67 -4.58 32.94
CA GLY A 172 -2.81 -5.47 33.23
C GLY A 172 -3.70 -5.81 32.02
N ARG A 173 -3.32 -5.40 30.80
CA ARG A 173 -4.03 -5.72 29.55
C ARG A 173 -3.17 -6.55 28.62
N THR A 174 -3.79 -7.47 27.90
CA THR A 174 -3.10 -8.26 26.86
C THR A 174 -2.97 -7.44 25.57
N SER A 175 -1.77 -7.33 25.04
CA SER A 175 -1.49 -6.66 23.75
C SER A 175 -0.69 -7.58 22.83
N THR A 176 -0.96 -7.51 21.52
CA THR A 176 -0.20 -8.28 20.51
C THR A 176 0.73 -7.33 19.75
N VAL A 177 2.01 -7.67 19.73
CA VAL A 177 3.09 -6.86 19.15
C VAL A 177 3.90 -7.72 18.17
N SER A 178 4.42 -7.12 17.11
CA SER A 178 5.28 -7.80 16.14
C SER A 178 6.72 -7.91 16.66
N MET A 179 7.42 -8.96 16.23
CA MET A 179 8.87 -9.11 16.39
C MET A 179 9.65 -8.11 15.54
#